data_AF-A0A1F4T6H2-F1
#
_entry.id   AF-A0A1F4T6H2-F1
#
_cell.length_a   1.000
_cell.length_b   1.000
_cell.length_c   1.000
_cell.angle_alpha   90.00
_cell.angle_beta   90.00
_cell.angle_gamma   90.00
#
_symmetry.space_group_name_H-M   'P 1'
#
loop_
_entity.id
_entity.type
_entity.pdbx_description
1 polymer ?
#
loop_
_entity_poly.entity_id
_entity_poly.type
_entity_poly.pdbx_seq_one_letter_code
_entity_poly.pdbx_strand_id
1 'polypeptide(L)'
;MISYLGCFGLFMIGLYGVMVKRHIYKIVISVLIMEFAVDSFLVLIGNRKWGTALIVLSATLIAAAIIIRVQESFGTLDADELKELKG
;
A
#
# COMPACT_ATOMS: atom_id res chain seq x y z
N MET A 1 4.86 -20.18 -12.62
CA MET A 1 6.18 -19.52 -12.68
C MET A 1 6.09 -18.07 -13.17
N ILE A 2 5.33 -17.79 -14.24
CA ILE A 2 5.11 -16.42 -14.76
C ILE A 2 4.44 -15.46 -13.75
N SER A 3 3.55 -15.97 -12.90
CA SER A 3 2.84 -15.15 -11.90
C SER A 3 3.74 -14.59 -10.80
N TYR A 4 4.85 -15.27 -10.48
CA TYR A 4 5.80 -14.80 -9.45
C TYR A 4 6.66 -13.62 -9.93
N LEU A 5 7.06 -13.64 -11.21
CA LEU A 5 7.83 -12.53 -11.80
C LEU A 5 6.98 -11.24 -11.87
N GLY A 6 5.68 -11.36 -12.17
CA GLY A 6 4.76 -10.23 -12.18
C GLY A 6 4.59 -9.59 -10.79
N CYS A 7 4.48 -10.39 -9.73
CA CYS A 7 4.41 -9.89 -8.35
C CYS A 7 5.67 -9.12 -7.93
N PHE A 8 6.86 -9.59 -8.34
CA PHE A 8 8.12 -8.93 -8.00
C PHE A 8 8.24 -7.55 -8.67
N GLY A 9 7.78 -7.45 -9.93
CA GLY A 9 7.68 -6.17 -10.63
C GLY A 9 6.69 -5.19 -9.98
N LEU A 10 5.51 -5.68 -9.59
CA LEU A 10 4.51 -4.88 -8.89
C LEU A 10 5.02 -4.36 -7.54
N PHE A 11 5.75 -5.19 -6.80
CA PHE A 11 6.35 -4.82 -5.52
C PHE A 11 7.42 -3.72 -5.67
N MET A 12 8.26 -3.81 -6.71
CA MET A 12 9.24 -2.75 -7.03
C MET A 12 8.57 -1.43 -7.44
N ILE A 13 7.44 -1.46 -8.15
CA ILE A 13 6.67 -0.27 -8.51
C ILE A 13 6.08 0.39 -7.25
N GLY A 14 5.53 -0.41 -6.33
CA GLY A 14 5.03 0.10 -5.05
C GLY A 14 6.13 0.72 -4.20
N LEU A 15 7.31 0.08 -4.12
CA LEU A 15 8.45 0.61 -3.38
C LEU A 15 8.99 1.93 -3.99
N TYR A 16 9.03 2.01 -5.32
CA TYR A 16 9.42 3.23 -6.03
C TYR A 16 8.44 4.39 -5.74
N GLY A 17 7.14 4.10 -5.62
CA GLY A 17 6.11 5.07 -5.26
C GLY A 17 6.28 5.69 -3.86
N VAL A 18 6.79 4.93 -2.89
CA VAL A 18 7.06 5.40 -1.52
C VAL A 18 8.27 6.35 -1.48
N MET A 19 9.35 6.07 -2.21
CA MET A 19 10.61 6.84 -2.13
C MET A 19 10.57 8.22 -2.83
N VAL A 20 9.66 8.44 -3.79
CA VAL A 20 9.82 9.56 -4.76
C VAL A 20 9.01 10.82 -4.41
N LYS A 21 8.10 10.82 -3.43
CA LYS A 21 7.13 11.93 -3.26
C LYS A 21 6.96 12.43 -1.81
N ARG A 22 7.02 13.76 -1.65
CA ARG A 22 6.74 14.53 -0.41
C ARG A 22 5.24 14.60 -0.03
N HIS A 23 4.34 14.14 -0.90
CA HIS A 23 2.90 14.21 -0.70
C HIS A 23 2.34 12.88 -0.20
N ILE A 24 1.61 12.96 0.91
CA ILE A 24 1.20 11.82 1.74
C ILE A 24 0.19 10.93 1.01
N TYR A 25 -0.65 11.50 0.15
CA TYR A 25 -1.61 10.74 -0.67
C TYR A 25 -0.93 9.72 -1.59
N LYS A 26 0.27 10.02 -2.12
CA LYS A 26 0.99 9.08 -3.00
C LYS A 26 1.66 7.96 -2.21
N ILE A 27 2.07 8.23 -0.97
CA ILE A 27 2.59 7.21 -0.07
C ILE A 27 1.48 6.20 0.24
N VAL A 28 0.28 6.67 0.57
CA VAL A 28 -0.89 5.80 0.85
C VAL A 28 -1.23 4.91 -0.35
N ILE A 29 -1.34 5.49 -1.56
CA ILE A 29 -1.62 4.72 -2.78
C ILE A 29 -0.52 3.67 -3.06
N SER A 30 0.75 4.02 -2.81
CA SER A 30 1.87 3.10 -3.03
C SER A 30 1.89 1.95 -2.02
N VAL A 31 1.54 2.23 -0.76
CA VAL A 31 1.39 1.21 0.29
C VAL A 31 0.25 0.26 -0.03
N LEU A 32 -0.90 0.75 -0.51
CA LEU A 32 -2.02 -0.06 -1.01
C LEU A 32 -1.60 -1.02 -2.13
N ILE A 33 -0.79 -0.53 -3.09
CA ILE A 33 -0.27 -1.36 -4.19
C ILE A 33 0.71 -2.42 -3.67
N MET A 34 1.56 -2.07 -2.69
CA MET A 34 2.47 -3.03 -2.05
C MET A 34 1.72 -4.15 -1.33
N GLU A 35 0.68 -3.82 -0.58
CA GLU A 35 -0.14 -4.78 0.16
C GLU A 35 -0.83 -5.77 -0.78
N PHE A 36 -1.46 -5.27 -1.84
CA PHE A 36 -2.10 -6.11 -2.84
C PHE A 36 -1.11 -7.06 -3.55
N ALA A 37 0.13 -6.59 -3.77
CA ALA A 37 1.20 -7.41 -4.34
C ALA A 37 1.62 -8.55 -3.38
N VAL A 38 1.71 -8.26 -2.08
CA VAL A 38 2.04 -9.26 -1.04
C VAL A 38 0.92 -10.28 -0.90
N ASP A 39 -0.35 -9.86 -0.90
CA ASP A 39 -1.49 -10.76 -0.85
C ASP A 39 -1.51 -11.72 -2.05
N SER A 40 -1.29 -11.19 -3.26
CA SER A 40 -1.19 -12.00 -4.47
C SER A 40 -0.04 -13.01 -4.40
N PHE A 41 1.11 -12.61 -3.84
CA PHE A 41 2.26 -13.51 -3.64
C PHE A 41 1.95 -14.61 -2.61
N LEU A 42 1.29 -14.26 -1.50
CA LEU A 42 0.93 -15.20 -0.45
C LEU A 42 -0.11 -16.23 -0.93
N VAL A 43 -1.07 -15.80 -1.74
CA VAL A 43 -2.07 -16.68 -2.37
C VAL A 43 -1.42 -17.72 -3.28
N LEU A 44 -0.34 -17.36 -3.98
CA LEU A 44 0.39 -18.28 -4.85
C LEU A 44 1.20 -19.34 -4.07
N ILE A 45 1.72 -18.99 -2.88
CA ILE A 45 2.46 -19.92 -2.02
C ILE A 45 1.49 -20.82 -1.23
N GLY A 46 0.42 -20.23 -0.71
CA GLY A 46 -0.56 -20.90 0.12
C GLY A 46 -1.52 -21.77 -0.69
N ASN A 47 -1.09 -22.97 -1.07
CA ASN A 47 -1.92 -23.99 -1.74
C ASN A 47 -3.12 -24.52 -0.88
N ARG A 48 -3.43 -23.89 0.26
CA ARG A 48 -4.64 -24.12 1.04
C ARG A 48 -5.55 -22.89 1.01
N LYS A 49 -6.57 -22.95 0.14
CA LYS A 49 -7.59 -21.91 -0.10
C LYS A 49 -8.26 -21.36 1.17
N TRP A 50 -8.33 -22.14 2.24
CA TRP A 50 -8.98 -21.74 3.50
C TRP A 50 -8.12 -20.82 4.37
N GLY A 51 -6.79 -20.98 4.37
CA GLY A 51 -5.89 -20.16 5.19
C GLY A 51 -5.63 -18.80 4.55
N THR A 52 -5.49 -18.75 3.23
CA THR A 52 -5.19 -17.53 2.48
C THR A 52 -6.32 -16.51 2.51
N ALA A 53 -7.58 -16.93 2.48
CA ALA A 53 -8.72 -16.01 2.59
C ALA A 53 -8.73 -15.23 3.93
N LEU A 54 -8.41 -15.93 5.03
CA LEU A 54 -8.34 -15.29 6.35
C LEU A 54 -7.15 -14.34 6.46
N ILE A 55 -6.01 -14.70 5.86
CA ILE A 55 -4.80 -13.86 5.89
C ILE A 55 -5.04 -12.55 5.12
N VAL A 56 -5.58 -12.63 3.89
CA VAL A 56 -5.91 -11.44 3.08
C VAL A 56 -6.89 -10.53 3.83
N LEU A 57 -7.97 -11.10 4.39
CA LEU A 57 -8.95 -10.31 5.14
C LEU A 57 -8.32 -9.59 6.34
N SER A 58 -7.47 -10.29 7.11
CA SER A 58 -6.78 -9.70 8.26
C SER A 58 -5.76 -8.62 7.86
N ALA A 59 -5.02 -8.84 6.77
CA ALA A 59 -4.04 -7.88 6.26
C ALA A 59 -4.74 -6.59 5.80
N THR A 60 -5.81 -6.71 5.01
CA THR A 60 -6.61 -5.57 4.54
C THR A 60 -7.22 -4.76 5.67
N LEU A 61 -7.70 -5.40 6.73
CA LEU A 61 -8.25 -4.67 7.90
C LEU A 61 -7.17 -3.91 8.66
N ILE A 62 -6.02 -4.54 8.90
CA ILE A 62 -4.89 -3.92 9.62
C ILE A 62 -4.35 -2.74 8.80
N ALA A 63 -4.18 -2.92 7.50
CA ALA A 63 -3.64 -1.88 6.66
C ALA A 63 -4.64 -0.74 6.42
N ALA A 64 -5.94 -1.01 6.29
CA ALA A 64 -6.97 0.02 6.28
C ALA A 64 -6.93 0.85 7.58
N ALA A 65 -6.79 0.20 8.74
CA ALA A 65 -6.62 0.90 10.01
C ALA A 65 -5.35 1.76 10.03
N ILE A 66 -4.22 1.25 9.52
CA ILE A 66 -2.98 2.01 9.38
C ILE A 66 -3.17 3.20 8.44
N ILE A 67 -3.82 3.02 7.29
CA ILE A 67 -4.08 4.09 6.32
C ILE A 67 -4.94 5.17 6.93
N ILE A 68 -6.03 4.81 7.61
CA ILE A 68 -6.90 5.77 8.32
C ILE A 68 -6.09 6.52 9.39
N ARG A 69 -5.30 5.81 10.19
CA ARG A 69 -4.45 6.41 11.22
C ARG A 69 -3.37 7.31 10.64
N VAL A 70 -2.79 6.95 9.51
CA VAL A 70 -1.82 7.76 8.78
C VAL A 70 -2.53 8.99 8.20
N GLN A 71 -3.72 8.86 7.63
CA GLN A 71 -4.48 10.00 7.13
C GLN A 71 -4.91 10.97 8.24
N GLU A 72 -5.29 10.46 9.41
CA GLU A 72 -5.61 11.27 10.59
C GLU A 72 -4.37 11.93 11.20
N SER A 73 -3.30 11.15 11.40
CA SER A 73 -2.06 11.65 12.05
C SER A 73 -1.30 12.62 11.17
N PHE A 74 -1.46 12.51 9.85
CA PHE A 74 -0.89 13.41 8.85
C PHE A 74 -1.97 14.25 8.16
N GLY A 75 -2.99 14.65 8.93
CA GLY A 75 -4.18 15.40 8.50
C GLY A 75 -3.97 16.33 7.31
N THR A 76 -4.84 16.17 6.30
CA THR A 76 -5.13 17.10 5.20
C THR A 76 -3.99 18.06 4.80
N LEU A 77 -2.77 17.57 4.61
CA LEU A 77 -1.80 18.34 3.84
C LEU A 77 -2.12 18.12 2.37
N ASP A 78 -3.21 18.77 1.95
CA ASP A 78 -3.27 19.31 0.61
C ASP A 78 -1.99 20.11 0.43
N ALA A 79 -1.23 19.74 -0.59
CA ALA A 79 -0.05 20.48 -1.02
C ALA A 79 -0.34 21.98 -1.21
N ASP A 80 -1.63 22.31 -1.38
CA ASP A 80 -2.16 23.62 -1.67
C ASP A 80 -2.21 24.55 -0.43
N GLU A 81 -2.46 24.07 0.81
CA GLU A 81 -2.45 24.93 2.01
C GLU A 81 -1.03 25.39 2.43
N LEU A 82 0.01 24.65 2.04
CA LEU A 82 1.41 25.04 2.32
C LEU A 82 1.94 26.12 1.36
N LYS A 83 1.22 26.42 0.27
CA LYS A 83 1.55 27.51 -0.66
C LYS A 83 0.96 28.87 -0.22
N GLU A 84 -0.03 28.89 0.67
CA GLU A 84 -0.57 30.15 1.22
C GLU A 84 0.19 30.65 2.46
N LEU A 85 0.85 29.76 3.22
CA LEU A 85 1.69 30.13 4.37
C LEU A 85 3.14 30.51 3.99
N LYS A 86 3.51 30.37 2.72
CA LYS A 86 4.70 30.98 2.13
C LYS A 86 4.25 31.84 0.96
N GLY A 87 3.86 33.07 1.28
CA GLY A 87 3.68 34.14 0.30
C GLY A 87 4.86 34.30 -0.66
#